data_AF-A0A1I5S5R5-F1
#
_entry.id   AF-A0A1I5S5R5-F1
#
_cell.length_a   1.000
_cell.length_b   1.000
_cell.length_c   1.000
_cell.angle_alpha   90.00
_cell.angle_beta   90.00
_cell.angle_gamma   90.00
#
_symmetry.space_group_name_H-M   'P 1'
#
loop_
_entity.id
_entity.type
_entity.pdbx_description
1 polymer ?
#
loop_
_entity_poly.entity_id
_entity_poly.type
_entity_poly.pdbx_seq_one_letter_code
_entity_poly.pdbx_strand_id
1 'polypeptide(L)'
;MGEKYVVALDQGTTSCRAVVFDGYGRIVGKEGREFRQIYSRPGWVEHDAEEIWECQLSVLRKVLDTTGIKADDIAAIGITNQRETVVVWNRHTGKPIYNAIVWQCRRTASLCDELKQRGLEDIIKKKTGLVIDAYFSATKICWILENVDGANQMAQAGDLLAGTMDTWLIWKLTGGKVFATDYTNASRTMLYNIDELCWDEELLKELDIPPTMLPEVKESSGFFGMIDSKLLGREIPITGVAGDQQAALFGQACFERGMVKNTYGTGCFILMNTGKSRIASNNNLLTTIAWGIGGEIEYALEGSVFIAGAVIQWLRDELKLIENVAESEKYANRVKDTNGVYVVPAFVGLGAPYWDMYARGAILDQVQIFV
;
A
#
# COMPACT_ATOMS: atom_id res chain seq x y z
N MET A 1 2.61 37.74 6.15
CA MET A 1 2.75 36.42 5.50
C MET A 1 1.35 35.83 5.43
N GLY A 2 0.93 35.35 4.25
CA GLY A 2 -0.38 34.71 4.08
C GLY A 2 -0.48 33.40 4.86
N GLU A 3 -1.70 32.90 5.02
CA GLU A 3 -1.97 31.59 5.61
C GLU A 3 -1.28 30.48 4.80
N LYS A 4 -0.70 29.49 5.48
CA LYS A 4 0.05 28.39 4.86
C LYS A 4 -0.70 27.08 5.05
N TYR A 5 -0.69 26.26 4.00
CA TYR A 5 -1.42 25.00 3.93
C TYR A 5 -0.48 23.80 3.74
N VAL A 6 -0.93 22.62 4.17
CA VAL A 6 -0.29 21.34 3.87
C VAL A 6 -1.24 20.52 3.01
N VAL A 7 -0.71 19.84 1.99
CA VAL A 7 -1.51 18.96 1.13
C VAL A 7 -1.09 17.51 1.36
N ALA A 8 -2.06 16.64 1.67
CA ALA A 8 -1.87 15.20 1.73
C ALA A 8 -2.38 14.56 0.43
N LEU A 9 -1.53 13.77 -0.22
CA LEU A 9 -1.89 12.91 -1.35
C LEU A 9 -2.10 11.51 -0.81
N ASP A 10 -3.30 10.96 -0.95
CA ASP A 10 -3.68 9.62 -0.52
C ASP A 10 -4.02 8.77 -1.75
N GLN A 11 -3.05 7.96 -2.19
CA GLN A 11 -3.18 7.04 -3.31
C GLN A 11 -3.73 5.71 -2.78
N GLY A 12 -5.05 5.57 -2.69
CA GLY A 12 -5.69 4.34 -2.23
C GLY A 12 -5.82 3.27 -3.33
N THR A 13 -6.32 2.09 -2.96
CA THR A 13 -6.48 0.96 -3.90
C THR A 13 -7.55 1.19 -4.98
N THR A 14 -8.60 1.93 -4.66
CA THR A 14 -9.72 2.17 -5.59
C THR A 14 -9.84 3.63 -6.04
N SER A 15 -9.18 4.55 -5.35
CA SER A 15 -9.28 5.99 -5.62
C SER A 15 -8.03 6.74 -5.16
N CYS A 16 -7.69 7.81 -5.87
CA CYS A 16 -6.70 8.79 -5.44
C CYS A 16 -7.43 9.97 -4.79
N ARG A 17 -6.83 10.55 -3.76
CA ARG A 17 -7.37 11.71 -3.04
C ARG A 17 -6.31 12.77 -2.81
N ALA A 18 -6.74 14.01 -2.73
CA ALA A 18 -5.94 15.13 -2.25
C ALA A 18 -6.74 15.86 -1.18
N VAL A 19 -6.12 16.10 -0.02
CA VAL A 19 -6.74 16.81 1.10
C VAL A 19 -5.83 17.97 1.49
N VAL A 20 -6.41 19.16 1.60
CA VAL A 20 -5.69 20.36 2.02
C VAL A 20 -6.06 20.65 3.48
N PHE A 21 -5.03 20.90 4.29
CA PHE A 21 -5.13 21.23 5.71
C PHE A 21 -4.58 22.63 5.96
N ASP A 22 -5.22 23.37 6.87
CA ASP A 22 -4.67 24.62 7.40
C ASP A 22 -3.68 24.38 8.56
N GLY A 23 -3.12 25.46 9.11
CA GLY A 23 -2.19 25.41 10.25
C GLY A 23 -2.76 24.86 11.55
N TYR A 24 -4.08 24.64 11.64
CA TYR A 24 -4.77 24.02 12.78
C TYR A 24 -5.16 22.56 12.51
N GLY A 25 -4.79 22.01 11.36
CA GLY A 25 -5.14 20.64 10.96
C GLY A 25 -6.59 20.48 10.51
N ARG A 26 -7.31 21.57 10.20
CA ARG A 26 -8.68 21.51 9.68
C ARG A 26 -8.65 21.27 8.17
N ILE A 27 -9.56 20.42 7.67
CA ILE A 27 -9.72 20.18 6.24
C ILE A 27 -10.34 21.42 5.60
N VAL A 28 -9.60 22.06 4.68
CA VAL A 28 -10.09 23.21 3.90
C VAL A 28 -10.54 22.82 2.50
N GLY A 29 -10.06 21.68 1.99
CA GLY A 29 -10.48 21.13 0.71
C GLY A 29 -10.18 19.65 0.63
N LYS A 30 -11.03 18.92 -0.10
CA LYS A 30 -10.85 17.49 -0.37
C LYS A 30 -11.41 17.16 -1.74
N GLU A 31 -10.60 16.48 -2.54
CA GLU A 31 -11.00 15.93 -3.82
C GLU A 31 -10.61 14.46 -3.90
N GLY A 32 -11.37 13.69 -4.67
CA GLY A 32 -11.13 12.27 -4.89
C GLY A 32 -11.63 11.81 -6.24
N ARG A 33 -10.93 10.85 -6.83
CA ARG A 33 -11.29 10.24 -8.11
C ARG A 33 -10.95 8.77 -8.10
N GLU A 34 -11.91 7.95 -8.52
CA GLU A 34 -11.69 6.52 -8.74
C GLU A 34 -10.83 6.29 -9.99
N PHE A 35 -10.17 5.14 -10.03
CA PHE A 35 -9.43 4.67 -11.20
C PHE A 35 -9.73 3.18 -11.41
N ARG A 36 -9.52 2.72 -12.64
CA ARG A 36 -9.93 1.40 -13.08
C ARG A 36 -9.16 0.30 -12.34
N GLN A 37 -9.90 -0.72 -11.91
CA GLN A 37 -9.34 -1.97 -11.41
C GLN A 37 -9.22 -2.96 -12.57
N ILE A 38 -8.06 -3.61 -12.73
CA ILE A 38 -7.81 -4.53 -13.84
C ILE A 38 -7.76 -5.96 -13.30
N TYR A 39 -8.73 -6.78 -13.70
CA TYR A 39 -8.85 -8.19 -13.31
C TYR A 39 -8.70 -9.09 -14.55
N SER A 40 -7.47 -9.35 -14.97
CA SER A 40 -7.18 -10.13 -16.19
C SER A 40 -7.47 -11.63 -16.02
N ARG A 41 -7.34 -12.15 -14.80
CA ARG A 41 -7.61 -13.55 -14.41
C ARG A 41 -8.15 -13.59 -12.97
N PRO A 42 -8.88 -14.64 -12.55
CA PRO A 42 -9.24 -14.82 -11.16
C PRO A 42 -8.02 -14.75 -10.22
N GLY A 43 -8.12 -13.93 -9.17
CA GLY A 43 -7.01 -13.68 -8.22
C GLY A 43 -5.90 -12.76 -8.73
N TRP A 44 -5.97 -12.30 -10.00
CA TRP A 44 -5.03 -11.32 -10.54
C TRP A 44 -5.64 -9.93 -10.41
N VAL A 45 -4.88 -9.03 -9.81
CA VAL A 45 -5.29 -7.64 -9.59
C VAL A 45 -4.14 -6.75 -10.03
N GLU A 46 -4.45 -5.85 -10.97
CA GLU A 46 -3.50 -4.94 -11.60
C GLU A 46 -4.05 -3.52 -11.61
N HIS A 47 -3.15 -2.54 -11.63
CA HIS A 47 -3.45 -1.15 -11.92
C HIS A 47 -2.55 -0.63 -13.04
N ASP A 48 -3.06 0.30 -13.83
CA ASP A 48 -2.22 1.07 -14.76
C ASP A 48 -1.53 2.20 -13.97
N ALA A 49 -0.21 2.16 -13.90
CA ALA A 49 0.57 3.12 -13.10
C ALA A 49 0.54 4.55 -13.68
N GLU A 50 0.39 4.69 -15.00
CA GLU A 50 0.19 6.02 -15.62
C GLU A 50 -1.22 6.54 -15.36
N GLU A 51 -2.24 5.68 -15.39
CA GLU A 51 -3.61 6.04 -14.97
C GLU A 51 -3.64 6.54 -13.52
N ILE A 52 -2.94 5.86 -12.60
CA ILE A 52 -2.80 6.29 -11.20
C ILE A 52 -2.13 7.66 -11.11
N TRP A 53 -1.04 7.87 -11.86
CA TRP A 53 -0.32 9.14 -11.88
C TRP A 53 -1.22 10.28 -12.35
N GLU A 54 -1.89 10.12 -13.49
CA GLU A 54 -2.83 11.09 -14.03
C GLU A 54 -3.98 11.36 -13.05
N CYS A 55 -4.46 10.30 -12.39
CA CYS A 55 -5.49 10.40 -11.36
C CYS A 55 -5.03 11.27 -10.19
N GLN A 56 -3.88 10.97 -9.59
CA GLN A 56 -3.35 11.68 -8.44
C GLN A 56 -3.03 13.15 -8.77
N LEU A 57 -2.43 13.42 -9.93
CA LEU A 57 -2.15 14.79 -10.36
C LEU A 57 -3.45 15.58 -10.61
N SER A 58 -4.48 14.94 -11.18
CA SER A 58 -5.75 15.60 -11.45
C SER A 58 -6.48 16.01 -10.16
N VAL A 59 -6.49 15.15 -9.14
CA VAL A 59 -7.15 15.48 -7.86
C VAL A 59 -6.38 16.55 -7.08
N LEU A 60 -5.04 16.56 -7.20
CA LEU A 60 -4.21 17.63 -6.65
C LEU A 60 -4.53 18.98 -7.29
N ARG A 61 -4.55 19.05 -8.63
CA ARG A 61 -4.91 20.29 -9.33
C ARG A 61 -6.33 20.75 -8.98
N LYS A 62 -7.28 19.82 -9.02
CA LYS A 62 -8.68 20.11 -8.73
C LYS A 62 -8.90 20.63 -7.32
N VAL A 63 -8.21 20.10 -6.30
CA VAL A 63 -8.40 20.59 -4.92
C VAL A 63 -7.84 22.00 -4.75
N LEU A 64 -6.74 22.34 -5.45
CA LEU A 64 -6.20 23.71 -5.43
C LEU A 64 -7.11 24.69 -6.18
N ASP A 65 -7.62 24.27 -7.35
CA ASP A 65 -8.54 25.09 -8.14
C ASP A 65 -9.86 25.37 -7.40
N THR A 66 -10.45 24.36 -6.76
CA THR A 66 -11.73 24.48 -6.05
C THR A 66 -11.63 25.26 -4.75
N THR A 67 -10.48 25.20 -4.06
CA THR A 67 -10.24 25.99 -2.84
C THR A 67 -9.74 27.40 -3.14
N GLY A 68 -9.25 27.67 -4.35
CA GLY A 68 -8.60 28.93 -4.71
C GLY A 68 -7.22 29.12 -4.07
N ILE A 69 -6.66 28.07 -3.44
CA ILE A 69 -5.35 28.08 -2.80
C ILE A 69 -4.27 28.02 -3.88
N LYS A 70 -3.32 28.96 -3.84
CA LYS A 70 -2.23 29.00 -4.81
C LYS A 70 -1.11 28.06 -4.38
N ALA A 71 -0.33 27.59 -5.34
CA ALA A 71 0.87 26.79 -5.06
C ALA A 71 1.83 27.49 -4.07
N ASP A 72 1.91 28.82 -4.12
CA ASP A 72 2.72 29.65 -3.21
C ASP A 72 2.25 29.61 -1.75
N ASP A 73 1.01 29.22 -1.49
CA ASP A 73 0.45 29.13 -0.15
C ASP A 73 0.67 27.72 0.46
N ILE A 74 1.17 26.77 -0.32
CA ILE A 74 1.45 25.40 0.14
C ILE A 74 2.84 25.36 0.79
N ALA A 75 2.89 25.00 2.06
CA ALA A 75 4.13 24.83 2.81
C ALA A 75 4.82 23.51 2.46
N ALA A 76 4.05 22.43 2.31
CA ALA A 76 4.58 21.11 2.03
C ALA A 76 3.52 20.13 1.51
N ILE A 77 4.00 19.04 0.91
CA ILE A 77 3.20 17.88 0.53
C ILE A 77 3.61 16.65 1.33
N GLY A 78 2.61 15.93 1.82
CA GLY A 78 2.72 14.58 2.35
C GLY A 78 2.15 13.56 1.37
N ILE A 79 2.77 12.40 1.25
CA ILE A 79 2.35 11.30 0.39
C ILE A 79 2.02 10.09 1.27
N THR A 80 0.86 9.51 1.03
CA THR A 80 0.50 8.21 1.55
C THR A 80 -0.17 7.38 0.48
N ASN A 81 -0.05 6.05 0.60
CA ASN A 81 -0.35 5.16 -0.51
C ASN A 81 -0.77 3.77 -0.02
N GLN A 82 -1.53 3.08 -0.87
CA GLN A 82 -1.72 1.64 -0.72
C GLN A 82 -0.35 0.95 -0.70
N ARG A 83 -0.13 0.14 0.32
CA ARG A 83 1.12 -0.59 0.49
C ARG A 83 1.17 -1.81 -0.42
N GLU A 84 2.37 -2.37 -0.43
CA GLU A 84 2.89 -3.52 -1.18
C GLU A 84 2.83 -3.46 -2.72
N THR A 85 1.90 -2.70 -3.31
CA THR A 85 1.72 -2.59 -4.77
C THR A 85 2.99 -2.07 -5.44
N VAL A 86 3.49 -2.81 -6.43
CA VAL A 86 4.78 -2.55 -7.09
C VAL A 86 4.58 -2.03 -8.51
N VAL A 87 5.40 -1.05 -8.89
CA VAL A 87 5.66 -0.66 -10.28
C VAL A 87 7.11 -1.00 -10.61
N VAL A 88 7.34 -1.51 -11.81
CA VAL A 88 8.67 -1.60 -12.42
C VAL A 88 8.66 -0.74 -13.68
N TRP A 89 9.62 0.17 -13.80
CA TRP A 89 9.70 1.09 -14.93
C TRP A 89 11.12 1.25 -15.44
N ASN A 90 11.22 1.64 -16.72
CA ASN A 90 12.50 1.94 -17.33
C ASN A 90 13.03 3.29 -16.83
N ARG A 91 14.26 3.31 -16.31
CA ARG A 91 14.85 4.50 -15.67
C ARG A 91 15.06 5.68 -16.61
N HIS A 92 15.27 5.42 -17.89
CA HIS A 92 15.61 6.44 -18.88
C HIS A 92 14.37 7.08 -19.48
N THR A 93 13.33 6.28 -19.73
CA THR A 93 12.08 6.74 -20.33
C THR A 93 11.02 7.13 -19.30
N GLY A 94 11.16 6.65 -18.05
CA GLY A 94 10.17 6.83 -17.00
C GLY A 94 8.87 6.06 -17.22
N LYS A 95 8.83 5.11 -18.17
CA LYS A 95 7.63 4.34 -18.53
C LYS A 95 7.59 2.99 -17.81
N PRO A 96 6.44 2.60 -17.23
CA PRO A 96 6.23 1.25 -16.71
C PRO A 96 6.46 0.19 -17.80
N ILE A 97 7.09 -0.92 -17.44
CA ILE A 97 7.27 -2.06 -18.36
C ILE A 97 6.12 -3.07 -18.30
N TYR A 98 5.27 -2.93 -17.28
CA TYR A 98 4.10 -3.74 -17.03
C TYR A 98 3.11 -2.96 -16.15
N ASN A 99 1.88 -3.44 -16.04
CA ASN A 99 0.94 -2.93 -15.05
C ASN A 99 1.50 -3.06 -13.64
N ALA A 100 1.10 -2.17 -12.73
CA ALA A 100 1.40 -2.34 -11.32
C ALA A 100 0.71 -3.59 -10.79
N ILE A 101 1.45 -4.44 -10.08
CA ILE A 101 0.87 -5.64 -9.46
C ILE A 101 0.41 -5.26 -8.06
N VAL A 102 -0.90 -5.33 -7.85
CA VAL A 102 -1.55 -4.87 -6.62
C VAL A 102 -1.30 -5.84 -5.47
N TRP A 103 -1.32 -5.31 -4.25
CA TRP A 103 -1.17 -6.09 -3.02
C TRP A 103 -2.17 -7.25 -2.91
N GLN A 104 -3.39 -7.10 -3.40
CA GLN A 104 -4.42 -8.14 -3.43
C GLN A 104 -4.07 -9.31 -4.37
N CYS A 105 -3.19 -9.11 -5.34
CA CYS A 105 -2.90 -10.09 -6.36
C CYS A 105 -2.26 -11.36 -5.79
N ARG A 106 -2.79 -12.53 -6.17
CA ARG A 106 -2.36 -13.86 -5.73
C ARG A 106 -1.48 -14.60 -6.74
N ARG A 107 -1.08 -13.96 -7.84
CA ARG A 107 -0.38 -14.63 -8.95
C ARG A 107 0.95 -15.28 -8.53
N THR A 108 1.55 -14.80 -7.45
CA THR A 108 2.87 -15.23 -6.97
C THR A 108 2.79 -16.26 -5.83
N ALA A 109 1.61 -16.85 -5.58
CA ALA A 109 1.44 -17.85 -4.53
C ALA A 109 2.33 -19.10 -4.73
N SER A 110 2.51 -19.57 -5.97
CA SER A 110 3.40 -20.70 -6.27
C SER A 110 4.86 -20.37 -5.96
N LEU A 111 5.33 -19.17 -6.34
CA LEU A 111 6.68 -18.70 -6.00
C LEU A 111 6.84 -18.60 -4.47
N CYS A 112 5.81 -18.19 -3.74
CA CYS A 112 5.84 -18.19 -2.28
C CYS A 112 6.01 -19.60 -1.71
N ASP A 113 5.32 -20.61 -2.25
CA ASP A 113 5.48 -22.00 -1.81
C ASP A 113 6.89 -22.54 -2.11
N GLU A 114 7.48 -22.15 -3.25
CA GLU A 114 8.86 -22.50 -3.58
C GLU A 114 9.87 -21.90 -2.59
N LEU A 115 9.69 -20.63 -2.19
CA LEU A 115 10.53 -19.99 -1.17
C LEU A 115 10.40 -20.68 0.20
N LYS A 116 9.20 -21.16 0.56
CA LYS A 116 8.97 -21.95 1.77
C LYS A 116 9.67 -23.30 1.69
N GLN A 117 9.58 -23.99 0.56
CA GLN A 117 10.27 -25.28 0.33
C GLN A 117 11.80 -25.14 0.38
N ARG A 118 12.33 -23.98 -0.02
CA ARG A 118 13.75 -23.63 0.13
C ARG A 118 14.17 -23.32 1.58
N GLY A 119 13.23 -23.29 2.53
CA GLY A 119 13.50 -23.05 3.94
C GLY A 119 13.71 -21.58 4.30
N LEU A 120 13.22 -20.64 3.48
CA LEU A 120 13.46 -19.20 3.68
C LEU A 120 12.50 -18.53 4.67
N GLU A 121 11.55 -19.26 5.26
CA GLU A 121 10.53 -18.68 6.15
C GLU A 121 11.14 -17.99 7.37
N ASP A 122 12.03 -18.69 8.08
CA ASP A 122 12.62 -18.17 9.32
C ASP A 122 13.51 -16.95 9.05
N ILE A 123 14.26 -16.96 7.95
CA ILE A 123 15.17 -15.87 7.63
C ILE A 123 14.41 -14.63 7.15
N ILE A 124 13.38 -14.79 6.33
CA ILE A 124 12.50 -13.69 5.91
C ILE A 124 11.80 -13.11 7.13
N LYS A 125 11.21 -13.94 8.00
CA LYS A 125 10.54 -13.46 9.21
C LYS A 125 11.51 -12.76 10.16
N LYS A 126 12.73 -13.29 10.33
CA LYS A 126 13.77 -12.68 11.16
C LYS A 126 14.22 -11.33 10.64
N LYS A 127 14.44 -11.16 9.34
CA LYS A 127 14.95 -9.91 8.76
C LYS A 127 13.87 -8.86 8.55
N THR A 128 12.68 -9.28 8.12
CA THR A 128 11.64 -8.36 7.65
C THR A 128 10.47 -8.22 8.63
N GLY A 129 10.29 -9.19 9.54
CA GLY A 129 9.09 -9.29 10.38
C GLY A 129 7.85 -9.79 9.66
N LEU A 130 7.96 -10.14 8.38
CA LEU A 130 6.86 -10.59 7.53
C LEU A 130 6.83 -12.12 7.39
N VAL A 131 5.72 -12.64 6.86
CA VAL A 131 5.60 -14.03 6.40
C VAL A 131 5.87 -14.13 4.91
N ILE A 132 6.10 -15.34 4.39
CA ILE A 132 6.13 -15.56 2.94
C ILE A 132 4.70 -15.68 2.43
N ASP A 133 4.22 -14.63 1.74
CA ASP A 133 2.89 -14.56 1.14
C ASP A 133 2.91 -13.69 -0.13
N ALA A 134 2.02 -13.99 -1.08
CA ALA A 134 1.85 -13.23 -2.31
C ALA A 134 1.42 -11.77 -2.08
N TYR A 135 1.14 -11.38 -0.84
CA TYR A 135 0.83 -10.02 -0.42
C TYR A 135 1.99 -9.04 -0.68
N PHE A 136 3.23 -9.44 -0.38
CA PHE A 136 4.37 -8.51 -0.36
C PHE A 136 5.04 -8.29 -1.72
N SER A 137 5.80 -7.20 -1.83
CA SER A 137 6.33 -6.69 -3.09
C SER A 137 7.36 -7.59 -3.78
N ALA A 138 8.23 -8.24 -3.00
CA ALA A 138 9.37 -9.02 -3.48
C ALA A 138 9.00 -10.01 -4.60
N THR A 139 8.02 -10.87 -4.35
CA THR A 139 7.62 -11.89 -5.32
C THR A 139 6.95 -11.29 -6.56
N LYS A 140 6.35 -10.10 -6.44
CA LYS A 140 5.77 -9.36 -7.57
C LYS A 140 6.86 -8.80 -8.48
N ILE A 141 7.97 -8.33 -7.91
CA ILE A 141 9.15 -7.90 -8.68
C ILE A 141 9.71 -9.10 -9.45
N CYS A 142 9.98 -10.23 -8.78
CA CYS A 142 10.45 -11.45 -9.42
C CYS A 142 9.55 -11.87 -10.58
N TRP A 143 8.24 -11.88 -10.35
CA TRP A 143 7.27 -12.24 -11.40
C TRP A 143 7.38 -11.34 -12.62
N ILE A 144 7.52 -10.02 -12.45
CA ILE A 144 7.69 -9.09 -13.58
C ILE A 144 9.00 -9.39 -14.33
N LEU A 145 10.11 -9.58 -13.61
CA LEU A 145 11.41 -9.86 -14.21
C LEU A 145 11.43 -11.16 -15.01
N GLU A 146 10.70 -12.18 -14.54
CA GLU A 146 10.60 -13.50 -15.18
C GLU A 146 9.62 -13.54 -16.36
N ASN A 147 8.53 -12.76 -16.31
CA ASN A 147 7.41 -12.91 -17.26
C ASN A 147 7.31 -11.79 -18.30
N VAL A 148 8.04 -10.68 -18.12
CA VAL A 148 8.07 -9.59 -19.11
C VAL A 148 9.30 -9.72 -19.98
N ASP A 149 9.10 -9.82 -21.29
CA ASP A 149 10.16 -10.04 -22.27
C ASP A 149 11.29 -9.00 -22.12
N GLY A 150 12.51 -9.49 -21.90
CA GLY A 150 13.71 -8.66 -21.73
C GLY A 150 13.86 -7.97 -20.37
N ALA A 151 12.89 -8.08 -19.45
CA ALA A 151 12.91 -7.37 -18.17
C ALA A 151 14.10 -7.77 -17.29
N ASN A 152 14.39 -9.07 -17.14
CA ASN A 152 15.55 -9.50 -16.36
C ASN A 152 16.87 -8.93 -16.93
N GLN A 153 17.07 -8.99 -18.25
CA GLN A 153 18.28 -8.45 -18.88
C GLN A 153 18.43 -6.95 -18.64
N MET A 154 17.33 -6.19 -18.74
CA MET A 154 17.32 -4.75 -18.45
C MET A 154 17.56 -4.45 -16.96
N ALA A 155 17.03 -5.27 -16.05
CA ALA A 155 17.29 -5.15 -14.61
C ALA A 155 18.78 -5.36 -14.29
N GLN A 156 19.39 -6.42 -14.83
CA GLN A 156 20.80 -6.73 -14.65
C GLN A 156 21.72 -5.66 -15.27
N ALA A 157 21.28 -5.02 -16.36
CA ALA A 157 21.96 -3.85 -16.95
C ALA A 157 21.79 -2.56 -16.12
N GLY A 158 20.94 -2.57 -15.09
CA GLY A 158 20.62 -1.40 -14.27
C GLY A 158 19.73 -0.38 -14.98
N ASP A 159 18.92 -0.80 -15.96
CA ASP A 159 18.01 0.04 -16.73
C ASP A 159 16.58 0.10 -16.16
N LEU A 160 16.27 -0.77 -15.19
CA LEU A 160 14.97 -0.82 -14.52
C LEU A 160 15.05 -0.33 -13.09
N LEU A 161 13.99 0.34 -12.66
CA LEU A 161 13.74 0.70 -11.27
C LEU A 161 12.46 -0.01 -10.81
N ALA A 162 12.42 -0.41 -9.55
CA ALA A 162 11.25 -0.97 -8.88
C ALA A 162 10.93 -0.12 -7.65
N GLY A 163 9.64 0.08 -7.39
CA GLY A 163 9.21 0.85 -6.23
C GLY A 163 7.75 0.61 -5.90
N THR A 164 7.40 0.90 -4.65
CA THR A 164 6.01 1.00 -4.22
C THR A 164 5.39 2.30 -4.74
N MET A 165 4.08 2.47 -4.52
CA MET A 165 3.31 3.61 -5.06
C MET A 165 3.86 4.98 -4.61
N ASP A 166 4.36 5.12 -3.39
CA ASP A 166 5.05 6.34 -2.93
C ASP A 166 6.27 6.65 -3.80
N THR A 167 7.12 5.66 -4.07
CA THR A 167 8.33 5.83 -4.89
C THR A 167 7.95 6.25 -6.31
N TRP A 168 6.92 5.62 -6.88
CA TRP A 168 6.39 5.98 -8.20
C TRP A 168 5.88 7.42 -8.21
N LEU A 169 5.09 7.83 -7.22
CA LEU A 169 4.58 9.20 -7.14
C LEU A 169 5.70 10.22 -6.94
N ILE A 170 6.67 9.95 -6.08
CA ILE A 170 7.85 10.83 -5.87
C ILE A 170 8.64 10.96 -7.17
N TRP A 171 8.89 9.86 -7.87
CA TRP A 171 9.57 9.87 -9.17
C TRP A 171 8.84 10.76 -10.17
N LYS A 172 7.51 10.62 -10.29
CA LYS A 172 6.70 11.41 -11.24
C LYS A 172 6.58 12.88 -10.84
N LEU A 173 6.36 13.15 -9.55
CA LEU A 173 6.25 14.50 -9.01
C LEU A 173 7.54 15.29 -9.14
N THR A 174 8.70 14.64 -9.04
CA THR A 174 10.02 15.29 -9.13
C THR A 174 10.60 15.29 -10.55
N GLY A 175 9.86 14.79 -11.54
CA GLY A 175 10.32 14.70 -12.94
C GLY A 175 11.49 13.74 -13.13
N GLY A 176 11.54 12.66 -12.35
CA GLY A 176 12.57 11.62 -12.40
C GLY A 176 13.86 11.95 -11.66
N LYS A 177 13.89 13.03 -10.86
CA LYS A 177 15.08 13.47 -10.13
C LYS A 177 15.30 12.72 -8.82
N VAL A 178 14.22 12.21 -8.22
CA VAL A 178 14.27 11.53 -6.92
C VAL A 178 13.73 10.12 -7.07
N PHE A 179 14.53 9.17 -6.61
CA PHE A 179 14.18 7.77 -6.48
C PHE A 179 14.33 7.34 -5.01
N ALA A 180 13.24 7.51 -4.25
CA ALA A 180 13.25 7.30 -2.80
C ALA A 180 11.93 6.73 -2.29
N THR A 181 11.98 6.03 -1.16
CA THR A 181 10.85 5.51 -0.38
C THR A 181 11.08 5.80 1.10
N ASP A 182 10.07 5.62 1.95
CA ASP A 182 10.22 5.71 3.40
C ASP A 182 10.36 4.34 4.07
N TYR A 183 10.78 4.32 5.34
CA TYR A 183 10.92 3.09 6.11
C TYR A 183 9.65 2.25 6.19
N THR A 184 8.46 2.90 6.27
CA THR A 184 7.21 2.17 6.39
C THR A 184 6.93 1.38 5.12
N ASN A 185 7.00 2.00 3.93
CA ASN A 185 6.82 1.30 2.65
C ASN A 185 7.93 0.28 2.40
N ALA A 186 9.20 0.62 2.65
CA ALA A 186 10.32 -0.30 2.49
C ALA A 186 10.14 -1.58 3.33
N SER A 187 9.69 -1.45 4.58
CA SER A 187 9.44 -2.60 5.47
C SER A 187 8.35 -3.56 4.98
N ARG A 188 7.53 -3.17 4.00
CA ARG A 188 6.46 -4.00 3.40
C ARG A 188 6.89 -4.75 2.15
N THR A 189 8.13 -4.55 1.71
CA THR A 189 8.60 -5.13 0.46
C THR A 189 8.97 -6.61 0.57
N MET A 190 9.24 -7.11 1.78
CA MET A 190 9.93 -8.39 2.03
C MET A 190 11.39 -8.42 1.55
N LEU A 191 11.98 -7.25 1.23
CA LEU A 191 13.38 -7.10 0.81
C LEU A 191 14.20 -6.24 1.79
N TYR A 192 13.55 -5.58 2.74
CA TYR A 192 14.18 -4.62 3.64
C TYR A 192 14.37 -5.22 5.04
N ASN A 193 15.59 -5.17 5.54
CA ASN A 193 15.92 -5.59 6.89
C ASN A 193 15.48 -4.49 7.87
N ILE A 194 14.51 -4.80 8.72
CA ILE A 194 13.91 -3.81 9.62
C ILE A 194 14.73 -3.58 10.88
N ASP A 195 15.73 -4.42 11.18
CA ASP A 195 16.66 -4.22 12.30
C ASP A 195 17.87 -3.37 11.85
N GLU A 196 18.44 -3.71 10.70
CA GLU A 196 19.65 -3.06 10.15
C GLU A 196 19.33 -1.80 9.32
N LEU A 197 18.06 -1.60 8.97
CA LEU A 197 17.56 -0.47 8.19
C LEU A 197 18.26 -0.34 6.82
N CYS A 198 18.41 -1.47 6.13
CA CYS A 198 18.98 -1.55 4.79
C CYS A 198 18.24 -2.56 3.91
N TRP A 199 18.40 -2.44 2.60
CA TRP A 199 18.01 -3.51 1.69
C TRP A 199 18.86 -4.74 1.96
N ASP A 200 18.22 -5.89 2.17
CA ASP A 200 18.91 -7.08 2.65
C ASP A 200 19.57 -7.85 1.50
N GLU A 201 20.90 -7.84 1.44
CA GLU A 201 21.67 -8.44 0.35
C GLU A 201 21.40 -9.94 0.15
N GLU A 202 21.15 -10.67 1.24
CA GLU A 202 20.87 -12.10 1.18
C GLU A 202 19.49 -12.34 0.54
N LEU A 203 18.46 -11.61 0.97
CA LEU A 203 17.13 -11.72 0.37
C LEU A 203 17.13 -11.32 -1.11
N LEU A 204 17.86 -10.26 -1.46
CA LEU A 204 18.01 -9.84 -2.85
C LEU A 204 18.68 -10.90 -3.72
N LYS A 205 19.73 -11.55 -3.20
CA LYS A 205 20.41 -12.65 -3.89
C LYS A 205 19.51 -13.87 -4.05
N GLU A 206 18.78 -14.27 -3.00
CA GLU A 206 17.89 -15.44 -3.05
C GLU A 206 16.73 -15.25 -4.06
N LEU A 207 16.37 -14.01 -4.37
CA LEU A 207 15.29 -13.61 -5.28
C LEU A 207 15.77 -13.10 -6.64
N ASP A 208 17.08 -13.08 -6.89
CA ASP A 208 17.72 -12.53 -8.10
C ASP A 208 17.26 -11.10 -8.45
N ILE A 209 17.20 -10.22 -7.44
CA ILE A 209 16.83 -8.80 -7.62
C ILE A 209 18.10 -7.93 -7.50
N PRO A 210 18.52 -7.24 -8.56
CA PRO A 210 19.66 -6.32 -8.49
C PRO A 210 19.39 -5.15 -7.52
N PRO A 211 20.32 -4.83 -6.59
CA PRO A 211 20.17 -3.68 -5.68
C PRO A 211 19.98 -2.34 -6.40
N THR A 212 20.49 -2.22 -7.63
CA THR A 212 20.35 -1.04 -8.49
C THR A 212 18.91 -0.72 -8.85
N MET A 213 18.00 -1.68 -8.71
CA MET A 213 16.56 -1.48 -8.93
C MET A 213 15.87 -0.79 -7.76
N LEU A 214 16.48 -0.64 -6.59
CA LEU A 214 15.77 -0.29 -5.35
C LEU A 214 16.03 1.16 -4.89
N PRO A 215 15.00 1.85 -4.38
CA PRO A 215 15.10 3.26 -4.02
C PRO A 215 15.94 3.51 -2.78
N GLU A 216 16.43 4.74 -2.63
CA GLU A 216 16.98 5.22 -1.36
C GLU A 216 15.87 5.19 -0.30
N VAL A 217 16.13 4.61 0.87
CA VAL A 217 15.17 4.57 1.98
C VAL A 217 15.44 5.72 2.95
N LYS A 218 14.40 6.48 3.28
CA LYS A 218 14.46 7.69 4.13
C LYS A 218 13.50 7.60 5.30
N GLU A 219 13.66 8.54 6.24
CA GLU A 219 12.69 8.80 7.30
C GLU A 219 11.31 9.15 6.74
N SER A 220 10.27 8.76 7.46
CA SER A 220 8.87 9.03 7.10
C SER A 220 8.53 10.51 7.18
N SER A 221 9.24 11.28 8.02
CA SER A 221 9.15 12.74 8.10
C SER A 221 10.51 13.36 7.77
N GLY A 222 10.75 13.63 6.49
CA GLY A 222 12.02 14.16 5.99
C GLY A 222 11.90 14.70 4.57
N PHE A 223 12.92 15.41 4.08
CA PHE A 223 12.89 16.00 2.73
C PHE A 223 13.09 14.94 1.64
N PHE A 224 12.07 14.74 0.79
CA PHE A 224 12.12 13.84 -0.35
C PHE A 224 12.41 14.54 -1.67
N GLY A 225 12.37 15.87 -1.73
CA GLY A 225 12.60 16.61 -2.97
C GLY A 225 11.56 17.69 -3.21
N MET A 226 11.67 18.36 -4.35
CA MET A 226 10.72 19.37 -4.79
C MET A 226 9.88 18.83 -5.95
N ILE A 227 8.57 19.11 -5.92
CA ILE A 227 7.72 18.95 -7.10
C ILE A 227 8.30 19.76 -8.26
N ASP A 228 8.32 19.17 -9.46
CA ASP A 228 8.72 19.87 -10.68
C ASP A 228 7.78 21.05 -10.94
N SER A 229 8.34 22.25 -11.06
CA SER A 229 7.59 23.48 -11.27
C SER A 229 6.70 23.46 -12.51
N LYS A 230 6.95 22.58 -13.49
CA LYS A 230 6.06 22.37 -14.65
C LYS A 230 4.68 21.84 -14.28
N LEU A 231 4.54 21.20 -13.11
CA LEU A 231 3.29 20.57 -12.69
C LEU A 231 2.29 21.57 -12.09
N LEU A 232 2.79 22.52 -11.29
CA LEU A 232 1.98 23.45 -10.48
C LEU A 232 2.41 24.93 -10.61
N GLY A 233 3.37 25.23 -11.49
CA GLY A 233 3.95 26.57 -11.66
C GLY A 233 4.99 26.95 -10.62
N ARG A 234 5.18 26.13 -9.58
CA ARG A 234 6.12 26.35 -8.46
C ARG A 234 6.68 25.03 -7.96
N GLU A 235 7.87 25.11 -7.39
CA GLU A 235 8.47 24.02 -6.61
C GLU A 235 7.85 24.01 -5.21
N ILE A 236 7.42 22.82 -4.75
CA ILE A 236 6.84 22.59 -3.43
C ILE A 236 7.54 21.39 -2.81
N PRO A 237 7.98 21.45 -1.54
CA PRO A 237 8.71 20.36 -0.93
C PRO A 237 7.79 19.19 -0.58
N ILE A 238 8.25 17.98 -0.90
CA ILE A 238 7.69 16.73 -0.39
C ILE A 238 8.44 16.42 0.92
N THR A 239 7.72 16.38 2.04
CA THR A 239 8.35 16.29 3.38
C THR A 239 7.80 15.19 4.29
N GLY A 240 6.78 14.46 3.84
CA GLY A 240 6.23 13.33 4.59
C GLY A 240 5.85 12.22 3.64
N VAL A 241 6.25 10.99 3.95
CA VAL A 241 5.94 9.79 3.18
C VAL A 241 5.68 8.66 4.17
N ALA A 242 4.54 8.00 4.06
CA ALA A 242 4.25 6.80 4.83
C ALA A 242 3.20 5.95 4.14
N GLY A 243 3.30 4.63 4.25
CA GLY A 243 2.24 3.73 3.81
C GLY A 243 0.93 4.01 4.56
N ASP A 244 -0.20 3.85 3.86
CA ASP A 244 -1.54 4.27 4.30
C ASP A 244 -1.92 3.86 5.72
N GLN A 245 -1.60 2.63 6.12
CA GLN A 245 -1.98 2.13 7.44
C GLN A 245 -1.13 2.71 8.56
N GLN A 246 0.17 2.94 8.31
CA GLN A 246 1.07 3.65 9.22
C GLN A 246 0.71 5.13 9.32
N ALA A 247 0.41 5.78 8.19
CA ALA A 247 -0.10 7.15 8.18
C ALA A 247 -1.41 7.27 8.99
N ALA A 248 -2.31 6.28 8.90
CA ALA A 248 -3.52 6.23 9.71
C ALA A 248 -3.23 6.00 11.21
N LEU A 249 -2.21 5.19 11.55
CA LEU A 249 -1.77 5.02 12.95
C LEU A 249 -1.26 6.35 13.52
N PHE A 250 -0.44 7.07 12.74
CA PHE A 250 0.08 8.39 13.11
C PHE A 250 -1.04 9.43 13.22
N GLY A 251 -1.96 9.46 12.25
CA GLY A 251 -3.10 10.39 12.23
C GLY A 251 -4.12 10.15 13.33
N GLN A 252 -4.17 8.95 13.92
CA GLN A 252 -4.94 8.62 15.12
C GLN A 252 -4.20 8.98 16.42
N ALA A 253 -3.07 9.68 16.33
CA ALA A 253 -2.21 10.04 17.46
C ALA A 253 -1.77 8.84 18.31
N CYS A 254 -1.59 7.67 17.70
CA CYS A 254 -1.15 6.44 18.36
C CYS A 254 0.38 6.44 18.59
N PHE A 255 0.89 7.47 19.26
CA PHE A 255 2.33 7.69 19.46
C PHE A 255 2.91 6.91 20.65
N GLU A 256 2.05 6.37 21.52
CA GLU A 256 2.49 5.61 22.68
C GLU A 256 2.40 4.11 22.43
N ARG A 257 3.36 3.38 23.01
CA ARG A 257 3.38 1.92 22.98
C ARG A 257 2.06 1.36 23.53
N GLY A 258 1.46 0.44 22.77
CA GLY A 258 0.21 -0.22 23.12
C GLY A 258 -1.04 0.49 22.59
N MET A 259 -0.92 1.70 22.02
CA MET A 259 -2.03 2.32 21.30
C MET A 259 -2.35 1.54 20.02
N VAL A 260 -3.64 1.33 19.77
CA VAL A 260 -4.13 0.50 18.67
C VAL A 260 -5.17 1.26 17.88
N LYS A 261 -5.15 1.08 16.56
CA LYS A 261 -6.26 1.47 15.67
C LYS A 261 -6.65 0.31 14.77
N ASN A 262 -7.86 0.38 14.23
CA ASN A 262 -8.28 -0.45 13.10
C ASN A 262 -8.87 0.45 12.01
N THR A 263 -8.36 0.33 10.78
CA THR A 263 -8.90 1.07 9.63
C THR A 263 -9.85 0.16 8.85
N TYR A 264 -11.09 0.62 8.64
CA TYR A 264 -12.08 -0.07 7.81
C TYR A 264 -12.13 0.58 6.41
N GLY A 265 -11.49 -0.05 5.43
CA GLY A 265 -11.46 0.38 4.03
C GLY A 265 -11.73 -0.80 3.09
N THR A 266 -11.04 -0.86 1.94
CA THR A 266 -11.09 -2.02 1.03
C THR A 266 -10.80 -3.31 1.77
N GLY A 267 -9.72 -3.32 2.58
CA GLY A 267 -9.44 -4.30 3.62
C GLY A 267 -9.59 -3.70 5.04
N CYS A 268 -9.31 -4.50 6.05
CA CYS A 268 -9.23 -4.08 7.45
C CYS A 268 -7.82 -4.30 8.00
N PHE A 269 -7.26 -3.28 8.64
CA PHE A 269 -5.89 -3.33 9.14
C PHE A 269 -5.80 -2.83 10.57
N ILE A 270 -5.50 -3.76 11.46
CA ILE A 270 -5.29 -3.52 12.89
C ILE A 270 -3.80 -3.26 13.08
N LEU A 271 -3.44 -2.10 13.61
CA LEU A 271 -2.06 -1.76 13.93
C LEU A 271 -1.94 -1.34 15.40
N MET A 272 -0.92 -1.87 16.07
CA MET A 272 -0.54 -1.51 17.43
C MET A 272 0.87 -0.94 17.42
N ASN A 273 1.07 0.27 17.95
CA ASN A 273 2.40 0.83 18.16
C ASN A 273 3.14 0.02 19.24
N THR A 274 4.38 -0.42 18.97
CA THR A 274 5.23 -1.16 19.93
C THR A 274 6.42 -0.36 20.47
N GLY A 275 6.49 0.92 20.09
CA GLY A 275 7.56 1.87 20.38
C GLY A 275 8.84 1.48 19.65
N LYS A 276 9.98 1.82 20.27
CA LYS A 276 11.32 1.48 19.74
C LYS A 276 11.67 -0.01 19.82
N SER A 277 10.83 -0.84 20.45
CA SER A 277 11.07 -2.28 20.55
C SER A 277 10.36 -3.01 19.42
N ARG A 278 11.15 -3.74 18.63
CA ARG A 278 10.62 -4.76 17.74
C ARG A 278 10.01 -5.91 18.55
N ILE A 279 8.76 -6.27 18.25
CA ILE A 279 8.08 -7.41 18.87
C ILE A 279 7.78 -8.44 17.79
N ALA A 280 8.40 -9.62 17.87
CA ALA A 280 8.06 -10.75 17.02
C ALA A 280 6.71 -11.35 17.45
N SER A 281 5.85 -11.62 16.47
CA SER A 281 4.55 -12.25 16.72
C SER A 281 4.65 -13.76 16.90
N ASN A 282 4.00 -14.25 17.97
CA ASN A 282 3.74 -15.67 18.23
C ASN A 282 2.32 -16.11 17.81
N ASN A 283 1.54 -15.22 17.18
CA ASN A 283 0.13 -15.44 16.82
C ASN A 283 -0.17 -15.02 15.38
N ASN A 284 0.78 -15.27 14.46
CA ASN A 284 0.62 -15.01 13.02
C ASN A 284 0.26 -13.57 12.62
N LEU A 285 0.58 -12.57 13.46
CA LEU A 285 0.67 -11.17 13.06
C LEU A 285 2.01 -10.82 12.38
N LEU A 286 2.05 -9.68 11.71
CA LEU A 286 3.26 -9.10 11.12
C LEU A 286 3.94 -8.17 12.12
N THR A 287 5.27 -8.12 12.07
CA THR A 287 6.07 -7.07 12.72
C THR A 287 6.57 -6.13 11.62
N THR A 288 6.36 -4.83 11.76
CA THR A 288 6.66 -3.83 10.71
C THR A 288 7.17 -2.53 11.33
N ILE A 289 7.70 -1.62 10.51
CA ILE A 289 8.06 -0.27 10.95
C ILE A 289 6.80 0.60 10.96
N ALA A 290 6.57 1.34 12.04
CA ALA A 290 5.49 2.30 12.19
C ALA A 290 5.85 3.64 11.53
N TRP A 291 7.05 4.16 11.79
CA TRP A 291 7.62 5.35 11.14
C TRP A 291 9.08 5.54 11.56
N GLY A 292 9.80 6.37 10.81
CA GLY A 292 11.07 6.96 11.26
C GLY A 292 10.99 8.48 11.30
N ILE A 293 11.36 9.10 12.43
CA ILE A 293 11.32 10.56 12.63
C ILE A 293 12.50 10.98 13.51
N GLY A 294 13.35 11.88 13.03
CA GLY A 294 14.42 12.48 13.82
C GLY A 294 15.50 11.49 14.23
N GLY A 295 15.85 10.54 13.36
CA GLY A 295 16.83 9.48 13.59
C GLY A 295 16.32 8.31 14.43
N GLU A 296 15.04 8.30 14.81
CA GLU A 296 14.43 7.28 15.66
C GLU A 296 13.40 6.46 14.90
N ILE A 297 13.41 5.14 15.13
CA ILE A 297 12.46 4.20 14.53
C ILE A 297 11.48 3.71 15.59
N GLU A 298 10.20 3.69 15.22
CA GLU A 298 9.16 2.98 15.96
C GLU A 298 8.62 1.80 15.15
N TYR A 299 8.22 0.75 15.84
CA TYR A 299 7.69 -0.48 15.26
C TYR A 299 6.19 -0.61 15.52
N ALA A 300 5.56 -1.50 14.76
CA ALA A 300 4.18 -1.90 14.96
C ALA A 300 3.98 -3.41 14.81
N LEU A 301 2.96 -3.92 15.49
CA LEU A 301 2.34 -5.20 15.16
C LEU A 301 1.13 -4.95 14.28
N GLU A 302 0.97 -5.76 13.23
CA GLU A 302 -0.12 -5.61 12.26
C GLU A 302 -0.88 -6.92 12.03
N GLY A 303 -2.21 -6.82 12.08
CA GLY A 303 -3.14 -7.82 11.56
C GLY A 303 -3.78 -7.33 10.28
N SER A 304 -3.63 -8.07 9.19
CA SER A 304 -4.09 -7.69 7.85
C SER A 304 -5.26 -8.57 7.40
N VAL A 305 -6.43 -7.98 7.19
CA VAL A 305 -7.62 -8.62 6.64
C VAL A 305 -7.84 -8.06 5.23
N PHE A 306 -7.70 -8.91 4.22
CA PHE A 306 -7.66 -8.44 2.83
C PHE A 306 -9.00 -7.96 2.29
N ILE A 307 -10.12 -8.48 2.77
CA ILE A 307 -11.46 -8.17 2.26
C ILE A 307 -12.36 -7.72 3.42
N ALA A 308 -12.75 -6.44 3.39
CA ALA A 308 -13.72 -5.85 4.30
C ALA A 308 -14.75 -5.02 3.53
N GLY A 309 -14.50 -3.73 3.26
CA GLY A 309 -15.39 -2.92 2.42
C GLY A 309 -15.54 -3.47 1.00
N ALA A 310 -14.53 -4.17 0.50
CA ALA A 310 -14.58 -4.85 -0.80
C ALA A 310 -15.69 -5.92 -0.89
N VAL A 311 -16.08 -6.57 0.21
CA VAL A 311 -17.24 -7.49 0.14
C VAL A 311 -18.54 -6.75 -0.10
N ILE A 312 -18.69 -5.54 0.45
CA ILE A 312 -19.89 -4.72 0.22
C ILE A 312 -19.90 -4.17 -1.21
N GLN A 313 -18.75 -3.79 -1.75
CA GLN A 313 -18.62 -3.44 -3.17
C GLN A 313 -18.99 -4.62 -4.07
N TRP A 314 -18.56 -5.83 -3.74
CA TRP A 314 -18.92 -7.05 -4.47
C TRP A 314 -20.44 -7.31 -4.46
N LEU A 315 -21.13 -7.05 -3.34
CA LEU A 315 -22.60 -7.13 -3.28
C LEU A 315 -23.28 -6.15 -4.25
N ARG A 316 -22.68 -4.96 -4.44
CA ARG A 316 -23.19 -3.91 -5.33
C ARG A 316 -22.89 -4.20 -6.81
N ASP A 317 -21.63 -4.45 -7.12
CA ASP A 317 -21.13 -4.44 -8.50
C ASP A 317 -21.34 -5.79 -9.19
N GLU A 318 -21.10 -6.89 -8.47
CA GLU A 318 -21.13 -8.24 -9.03
C GLU A 318 -22.47 -8.92 -8.78
N LEU A 319 -22.91 -9.03 -7.51
CA LEU A 319 -24.20 -9.66 -7.21
C LEU A 319 -25.41 -8.76 -7.47
N LYS A 320 -25.20 -7.44 -7.54
CA LYS A 320 -26.26 -6.44 -7.77
C LYS A 320 -27.42 -6.56 -6.80
N LEU A 321 -27.13 -6.89 -5.54
CA LEU A 321 -28.11 -7.01 -4.46
C LEU A 321 -28.42 -5.68 -3.78
N ILE A 322 -27.51 -4.71 -3.91
CA ILE A 322 -27.65 -3.36 -3.37
C ILE A 322 -27.30 -2.34 -4.46
N GLU A 323 -27.99 -1.20 -4.49
CA GLU A 323 -27.71 -0.15 -5.47
C GLU A 323 -26.49 0.68 -5.07
N ASN A 324 -26.29 0.85 -3.76
CA ASN A 324 -25.14 1.55 -3.21
C ASN A 324 -24.71 0.93 -1.87
N VAL A 325 -23.47 1.22 -1.47
CA VAL A 325 -22.83 0.63 -0.27
C VAL A 325 -23.62 0.93 1.01
N ALA A 326 -24.27 2.09 1.11
CA ALA A 326 -25.02 2.48 2.32
C ALA A 326 -26.30 1.64 2.52
N GLU A 327 -26.84 1.02 1.47
CA GLU A 327 -28.00 0.14 1.63
C GLU A 327 -27.67 -1.15 2.40
N SER A 328 -26.39 -1.57 2.42
CA SER A 328 -25.99 -2.80 3.13
C SER A 328 -26.39 -2.77 4.61
N GLU A 329 -26.19 -1.65 5.30
CA GLU A 329 -26.60 -1.46 6.70
C GLU A 329 -28.12 -1.51 6.85
N LYS A 330 -28.85 -0.85 5.94
CA LYS A 330 -30.32 -0.85 5.95
C LYS A 330 -30.89 -2.27 5.80
N TYR A 331 -30.31 -3.10 4.92
CA TYR A 331 -30.75 -4.49 4.75
C TYR A 331 -30.32 -5.37 5.92
N ALA A 332 -29.11 -5.20 6.45
CA ALA A 332 -28.65 -5.92 7.63
C ALA A 332 -29.55 -5.68 8.85
N ASN A 333 -30.04 -4.44 9.03
CA ASN A 333 -30.94 -4.08 10.13
C ASN A 333 -32.41 -4.54 9.94
N ARG A 334 -32.77 -5.13 8.79
CA ARG A 334 -34.12 -5.68 8.55
C ARG A 334 -34.29 -7.12 9.04
N VAL A 335 -33.19 -7.82 9.29
CA VAL A 335 -33.18 -9.17 9.86
C VAL A 335 -32.80 -9.10 11.33
N LYS A 336 -33.27 -10.06 12.13
CA LYS A 336 -32.99 -10.10 13.57
C LYS A 336 -31.57 -10.60 13.86
N ASP A 337 -31.09 -11.53 13.04
CA ASP A 337 -29.79 -12.18 13.12
C ASP A 337 -29.42 -12.75 11.73
N THR A 338 -28.31 -13.49 11.64
CA THR A 338 -27.84 -14.07 10.38
C THR A 338 -28.58 -15.37 9.99
N ASN A 339 -29.52 -15.86 10.81
CA ASN A 339 -30.20 -17.16 10.66
C ASN A 339 -29.23 -18.35 10.43
N GLY A 340 -28.03 -18.32 11.02
CA GLY A 340 -27.04 -19.38 10.83
C GLY A 340 -26.20 -19.26 9.55
N VAL A 341 -26.44 -18.23 8.72
CA VAL A 341 -25.64 -17.94 7.53
C VAL A 341 -24.32 -17.28 7.92
N TYR A 342 -23.23 -17.75 7.32
CA TYR A 342 -21.89 -17.18 7.43
C TYR A 342 -21.32 -16.88 6.04
N VAL A 343 -20.72 -15.71 5.89
CA VAL A 343 -19.96 -15.34 4.70
C VAL A 343 -18.49 -15.26 5.09
N VAL A 344 -17.65 -16.05 4.42
CA VAL A 344 -16.20 -15.98 4.52
C VAL A 344 -15.69 -15.34 3.23
N PRO A 345 -15.41 -14.02 3.21
CA PRO A 345 -15.13 -13.29 1.98
C PRO A 345 -13.65 -13.42 1.54
N ALA A 346 -13.13 -14.65 1.46
CA ALA A 346 -11.74 -14.94 1.10
C ALA A 346 -11.49 -14.87 -0.43
N PHE A 347 -11.99 -13.82 -1.12
CA PHE A 347 -11.90 -13.70 -2.58
C PHE A 347 -10.45 -13.73 -3.12
N VAL A 348 -9.50 -13.28 -2.30
CA VAL A 348 -8.06 -13.28 -2.58
C VAL A 348 -7.29 -14.00 -1.47
N GLY A 349 -7.85 -15.08 -0.93
CA GLY A 349 -7.28 -15.79 0.22
C GLY A 349 -7.65 -15.16 1.57
N LEU A 350 -7.13 -15.75 2.64
CA LEU A 350 -7.27 -15.28 4.01
C LEU A 350 -5.95 -14.68 4.50
N GLY A 351 -6.02 -13.46 5.01
CA GLY A 351 -4.89 -12.81 5.69
C GLY A 351 -4.70 -13.31 7.12
N ALA A 352 -4.22 -12.44 8.00
CA ALA A 352 -3.99 -12.79 9.40
C ALA A 352 -5.29 -13.20 10.12
N PRO A 353 -5.25 -14.18 11.05
CA PRO A 353 -4.09 -14.97 11.46
C PRO A 353 -3.87 -16.26 10.64
N TYR A 354 -4.61 -16.45 9.55
CA TYR A 354 -4.66 -17.71 8.79
C TYR A 354 -3.53 -17.86 7.77
N TRP A 355 -3.27 -16.81 6.98
CA TRP A 355 -2.28 -16.81 5.89
C TRP A 355 -2.46 -17.96 4.89
N ASP A 356 -3.69 -18.14 4.42
CA ASP A 356 -4.04 -19.13 3.40
C ASP A 356 -4.31 -18.42 2.07
N MET A 357 -3.34 -18.47 1.16
CA MET A 357 -3.42 -17.90 -0.19
C MET A 357 -4.44 -18.62 -1.10
N TYR A 358 -4.84 -19.84 -0.74
CA TYR A 358 -5.66 -20.74 -1.56
C TYR A 358 -7.12 -20.78 -1.10
N ALA A 359 -7.42 -20.32 0.11
CA ALA A 359 -8.79 -20.08 0.56
C ALA A 359 -9.56 -19.21 -0.46
N ARG A 360 -10.86 -19.49 -0.60
CA ARG A 360 -11.77 -18.79 -1.52
C ARG A 360 -13.05 -18.37 -0.80
N GLY A 361 -13.75 -17.41 -1.40
CA GLY A 361 -15.03 -16.92 -0.89
C GLY A 361 -16.03 -18.05 -0.70
N ALA A 362 -16.67 -18.12 0.47
CA ALA A 362 -17.68 -19.12 0.80
C ALA A 362 -18.89 -18.48 1.48
N ILE A 363 -20.08 -18.97 1.15
CA ILE A 363 -21.32 -18.71 1.89
C ILE A 363 -21.79 -20.06 2.42
N LEU A 364 -21.93 -20.16 3.73
CA LEU A 364 -22.28 -21.38 4.45
C LEU A 364 -23.55 -21.11 5.26
N ASP A 365 -24.33 -22.15 5.49
CA ASP A 365 -25.52 -22.10 6.35
C ASP A 365 -25.58 -23.36 7.21
N GLN A 366 -26.18 -23.25 8.39
CA GLN A 366 -26.55 -24.42 9.19
C GLN A 366 -27.81 -25.03 8.59
N VAL A 367 -27.65 -25.99 7.68
CA VAL A 367 -28.78 -26.85 7.29
C VAL A 367 -29.21 -27.64 8.52
N GLN A 368 -30.34 -27.29 9.13
CA GLN A 368 -31.08 -28.24 9.97
C GLN A 368 -31.55 -29.37 9.04
N ILE A 369 -30.78 -30.45 8.99
CA ILE A 369 -31.28 -31.72 8.47
C ILE A 369 -32.35 -32.14 9.48
N PHE A 370 -33.63 -31.93 9.15
CA PHE A 370 -34.72 -32.58 9.84
C PHE A 370 -34.52 -34.09 9.65
N VAL A 371 -34.06 -34.77 10.71
CA VAL A 371 -33.95 -36.24 10.78
C VAL A 371 -35.33 -36.82 11.06
#